data_AF-R4XFF1-F1
#
_entry.id   AF-R4XFF1-F1
#
_cell.length_a   1.000
_cell.length_b   1.000
_cell.length_c   1.000
_cell.angle_alpha   90.00
_cell.angle_beta   90.00
_cell.angle_gamma   90.00
#
_symmetry.space_group_name_H-M   'P 1'
#
loop_
_entity.id
_entity.type
_entity.pdbx_description
1 polymer ?
#
loop_
_entity_poly.entity_id
_entity_poly.type
_entity_poly.pdbx_seq_one_letter_code
_entity_poly.pdbx_strand_id
1 'polypeptide(L)'
;MADTQKRTETPSQSGTNGTTSTPIESAEERIQVQKLYDIAKKELRELLQRKKQADKDLAVLETQIYKLEGNYLEDTQQGGNIVRGFDGYLKGMVNSRKMQFSESDRLFSLSSVSYSETAQPDKEAKGSTKKRRKTIDEGASSDEDGNITPYASSHKRARVTYAD
;
A
#
# COMPACT_ATOMS: atom_id res chain seq x y z
N MET A 1 -20.87 75.90 -8.58
CA MET A 1 -19.76 76.81 -8.24
C MET A 1 -18.80 76.02 -7.36
N ALA A 2 -17.58 75.67 -7.73
CA ALA A 2 -16.81 75.89 -8.94
C ALA A 2 -15.78 74.77 -9.07
N ASP A 3 -15.50 74.37 -10.31
CA ASP A 3 -14.30 73.63 -10.72
C ASP A 3 -13.02 74.29 -10.18
N THR A 4 -12.03 73.49 -9.81
CA THR A 4 -10.63 73.79 -10.17
C THR A 4 -9.86 72.48 -10.30
N GLN A 5 -9.52 72.20 -11.54
CA GLN A 5 -8.60 71.18 -12.00
C GLN A 5 -7.16 71.50 -11.56
N LYS A 6 -6.36 70.48 -11.30
CA LYS A 6 -4.94 70.54 -11.66
C LYS A 6 -4.47 69.20 -12.22
N ARG A 7 -4.40 69.13 -13.55
CA ARG A 7 -3.52 68.22 -14.28
C ARG A 7 -2.07 68.63 -14.06
N THR A 8 -1.19 67.65 -13.94
CA THR A 8 0.17 67.71 -14.50
C THR A 8 0.51 66.34 -15.06
N GLU A 9 1.16 66.36 -16.21
CA GLU A 9 1.34 65.26 -17.14
C GLU A 9 2.47 64.29 -16.76
N THR A 10 2.40 63.12 -17.38
CA THR A 10 3.43 62.06 -17.46
C THR A 10 4.80 62.55 -17.94
N PRO A 11 5.85 61.76 -17.66
CA PRO A 11 6.54 61.15 -18.79
C PRO A 11 6.72 59.63 -18.63
N SER A 12 6.43 58.95 -19.73
CA SER A 12 6.85 57.57 -20.00
C SER A 12 8.38 57.46 -19.95
N GLN A 13 8.89 56.55 -19.11
CA GLN A 13 10.12 55.78 -19.35
C GLN A 13 9.77 54.33 -18.94
N SER A 14 9.57 53.41 -19.87
CA SER A 14 10.64 52.67 -20.54
C SER A 14 11.71 52.20 -19.56
N GLY A 15 11.40 51.15 -18.80
CA GLY A 15 12.36 50.36 -18.04
C GLY A 15 12.05 48.89 -18.25
N THR A 16 12.51 48.34 -19.36
CA THR A 16 12.56 46.91 -19.61
C THR A 16 13.45 46.26 -18.55
N ASN A 17 12.88 45.78 -17.45
CA ASN A 17 13.51 44.70 -16.70
C ASN A 17 13.13 43.38 -17.38
N GLY A 18 13.55 43.28 -18.65
CA GLY A 18 13.91 41.98 -19.19
C GLY A 18 15.09 41.52 -18.37
N THR A 19 14.84 40.70 -17.36
CA THR A 19 15.86 39.77 -16.87
C THR A 19 16.29 39.00 -18.09
N THR A 20 17.41 39.43 -18.69
CA THR A 20 18.15 38.70 -19.69
C THR A 20 18.71 37.46 -19.00
N SER A 21 17.85 36.50 -18.69
CA SER A 21 18.28 35.11 -18.58
C SER A 21 18.72 34.72 -19.98
N THR A 22 20.00 34.47 -20.15
CA THR A 22 20.52 34.07 -21.46
C THR A 22 19.84 32.75 -21.87
N PRO A 23 19.53 32.51 -23.17
CA PRO A 23 18.94 31.24 -23.61
C PRO A 23 19.78 30.00 -23.23
N ILE A 24 21.07 30.22 -22.96
CA ILE A 24 22.06 29.22 -22.59
C ILE A 24 21.86 28.77 -21.12
N GLU A 25 21.63 29.70 -20.18
CA GLU A 25 21.34 29.37 -18.76
C GLU A 25 20.05 28.53 -18.62
N SER A 26 18.99 28.85 -19.37
CA SER A 26 17.74 28.05 -19.37
C SER A 26 17.93 26.64 -19.95
N ALA A 27 18.88 26.45 -20.89
CA ALA A 27 19.18 25.13 -21.44
C ALA A 27 19.97 24.27 -20.44
N GLU A 28 20.93 24.88 -19.73
CA GLU A 28 21.72 24.22 -18.69
C GLU A 28 20.86 23.81 -17.49
N GLU A 29 19.94 24.68 -17.06
CA GLU A 29 18.96 24.38 -16.01
C GLU A 29 18.06 23.19 -16.40
N ARG A 30 17.56 23.13 -17.64
CA ARG A 30 16.77 21.99 -18.14
C ARG A 30 17.56 20.69 -18.12
N ILE A 31 18.84 20.73 -18.50
CA ILE A 31 19.73 19.56 -18.45
C ILE A 31 19.95 19.12 -16.99
N GLN A 32 20.12 20.06 -16.06
CA GLN A 32 20.27 19.75 -14.64
C GLN A 32 18.99 19.16 -14.05
N VAL A 33 17.83 19.74 -14.34
CA VAL A 33 16.52 19.21 -13.91
C VAL A 33 16.30 17.81 -14.46
N GLN A 34 16.62 17.57 -15.74
CA GLN A 34 16.52 16.25 -16.35
C GLN A 34 17.44 15.24 -15.67
N LYS A 35 18.70 15.60 -15.38
CA LYS A 35 19.65 14.75 -14.65
C LYS A 35 19.13 14.42 -13.24
N LEU A 36 18.63 15.41 -12.50
CA LEU A 36 18.06 15.20 -11.17
C LEU A 36 16.84 14.27 -11.21
N TYR A 37 15.98 14.44 -12.21
CA TYR A 37 14.84 13.55 -12.43
C TYR A 37 15.30 12.11 -12.71
N ASP A 38 16.31 11.92 -13.55
CA ASP A 38 16.84 10.59 -13.87
C ASP A 38 17.49 9.91 -12.65
N ILE A 39 18.18 10.69 -11.80
CA ILE A 39 18.71 10.23 -10.51
C ILE A 39 17.56 9.80 -9.59
N ALA A 40 16.56 10.65 -9.37
CA ALA A 40 15.42 10.35 -8.53
C ALA A 40 14.64 9.11 -9.03
N LYS A 41 14.50 8.96 -10.36
CA LYS A 41 13.87 7.80 -10.97
C LYS A 41 14.69 6.52 -10.77
N LYS A 42 16.01 6.61 -10.75
CA LYS A 42 16.89 5.46 -10.44
C LYS A 42 16.76 5.06 -8.98
N GLU A 43 16.86 6.03 -8.07
CA GLU A 43 16.70 5.82 -6.63
C GLU A 43 15.35 5.20 -6.30
N LEU A 44 14.25 5.71 -6.89
CA LEU A 44 12.92 5.15 -6.68
C LEU A 44 12.85 3.67 -7.09
N ARG A 45 13.47 3.27 -8.21
CA ARG A 45 13.50 1.87 -8.65
C ARG A 45 14.27 1.00 -7.66
N GLU A 46 15.39 1.48 -7.16
CA GLU A 46 16.19 0.78 -6.15
C GLU A 46 15.40 0.58 -4.85
N LEU A 47 14.73 1.64 -4.37
CA LEU A 47 13.88 1.57 -3.18
C LEU A 47 12.73 0.59 -3.36
N LEU A 48 12.07 0.57 -4.53
CA LEU A 48 11.01 -0.39 -4.84
C LEU A 48 11.53 -1.83 -4.87
N GLN A 49 12.72 -2.05 -5.45
CA GLN A 49 13.35 -3.36 -5.45
C GLN A 49 13.71 -3.82 -4.03
N ARG A 50 14.27 -2.93 -3.22
CA ARG A 50 14.61 -3.21 -1.82
C ARG A 50 13.37 -3.50 -0.99
N LYS A 51 12.29 -2.73 -1.17
CA LYS A 51 10.98 -3.02 -0.55
C LYS A 51 10.51 -4.43 -0.93
N LYS A 52 10.49 -4.75 -2.22
CA LYS A 52 10.07 -6.07 -2.71
C LYS A 52 10.92 -7.20 -2.13
N GLN A 53 12.22 -6.98 -1.92
CA GLN A 53 13.08 -7.97 -1.28
C GLN A 53 12.73 -8.13 0.21
N ALA A 54 12.57 -7.03 0.94
CA ALA A 54 12.17 -7.05 2.34
C ALA A 54 10.82 -7.76 2.55
N ASP A 55 9.84 -7.52 1.67
CA ASP A 55 8.53 -8.18 1.71
C ASP A 55 8.66 -9.71 1.54
N LYS A 56 9.57 -10.18 0.67
CA LYS A 56 9.84 -11.61 0.51
C LYS A 56 10.53 -12.21 1.73
N ASP A 57 11.54 -11.52 2.25
CA ASP A 57 12.30 -11.98 3.41
C ASP A 57 11.37 -12.08 4.64
N LEU A 58 10.46 -11.11 4.80
CA LEU A 58 9.42 -11.14 5.82
C LEU A 58 8.55 -12.39 5.70
N ALA A 59 8.04 -12.69 4.50
CA ALA A 59 7.19 -13.87 4.28
C ALA A 59 7.93 -15.21 4.59
N VAL A 60 9.23 -15.27 4.26
CA VAL A 60 10.07 -16.43 4.60
C VAL A 60 10.20 -16.58 6.12
N LEU A 61 10.47 -15.48 6.82
CA LEU A 61 10.60 -15.47 8.29
C LEU A 61 9.29 -15.86 8.98
N GLU A 62 8.16 -15.31 8.53
CA GLU A 62 6.83 -15.66 9.07
C GLU A 62 6.54 -17.17 8.91
N THR A 63 6.86 -17.73 7.74
CA THR A 63 6.73 -19.17 7.49
C THR A 63 7.64 -19.99 8.41
N GLN A 64 8.87 -19.51 8.65
CA GLN A 64 9.80 -20.18 9.54
C GLN A 64 9.34 -20.14 11.00
N ILE A 65 8.86 -18.98 11.48
CA ILE A 65 8.30 -18.80 12.82
C ILE A 65 7.16 -19.80 13.03
N TYR A 66 6.22 -19.89 12.10
CA TYR A 66 5.10 -20.83 12.18
C TYR A 66 5.53 -22.30 12.34
N LYS A 67 6.51 -22.73 11.55
CA LYS A 67 7.05 -24.10 11.62
C LYS A 67 7.73 -24.35 12.96
N LEU A 68 8.58 -23.42 13.40
CA LEU A 68 9.29 -23.52 14.68
C LEU A 68 8.33 -23.53 15.86
N GLU A 69 7.28 -22.72 15.83
CA GLU A 69 6.24 -22.73 16.86
C GLU A 69 5.52 -24.08 16.93
N GLY A 70 5.20 -24.69 15.78
CA GLY A 70 4.56 -26.00 15.73
C GLY A 70 5.43 -27.04 16.44
N ASN A 71 6.70 -27.12 16.05
CA ASN A 71 7.67 -28.03 16.66
C ASN A 71 7.81 -27.76 18.16
N TYR A 72 7.94 -26.49 18.56
CA TYR A 72 8.09 -26.12 19.96
C TYR A 72 6.88 -26.53 20.80
N LEU A 73 5.65 -26.29 20.32
CA LEU A 73 4.43 -26.65 21.05
C LEU A 73 4.22 -28.16 21.14
N GLU A 74 4.63 -28.91 20.12
CA GLU A 74 4.61 -30.37 20.11
C GLU A 74 5.64 -30.96 21.11
N ASP A 75 6.89 -30.52 21.03
CA ASP A 75 7.98 -31.03 21.86
C ASP A 75 7.81 -30.69 23.35
N THR A 76 7.22 -29.52 23.66
CA THR A 76 7.11 -29.02 25.04
C THR A 76 5.77 -29.33 25.71
N GLN A 77 4.93 -30.18 25.12
CA GLN A 77 3.58 -30.45 25.62
C GLN A 77 3.55 -30.99 27.06
N GLN A 78 4.61 -31.70 27.50
CA GLN A 78 4.61 -32.46 28.76
C GLN A 78 5.19 -31.69 29.95
N GLY A 79 6.23 -30.88 29.73
CA GLY A 79 6.91 -30.15 30.81
C GLY A 79 6.23 -28.82 31.14
N GLY A 80 5.52 -28.23 30.18
CA GLY A 80 5.09 -26.84 30.25
C GLY A 80 5.96 -25.97 29.34
N ASN A 81 5.41 -24.82 28.93
CA ASN A 81 6.00 -23.96 27.93
C ASN A 81 5.61 -22.50 28.13
N ILE A 82 6.19 -21.58 27.37
CA ILE A 82 5.94 -20.14 27.52
C ILE A 82 4.47 -19.75 27.28
N VAL A 83 3.71 -20.55 26.53
CA VAL A 83 2.31 -20.24 26.22
C VAL A 83 1.38 -20.63 27.38
N ARG A 84 1.63 -21.78 28.01
CA ARG A 84 0.72 -22.35 29.03
C ARG A 84 1.28 -22.33 30.45
N GLY A 85 2.54 -21.95 30.63
CA GLY A 85 3.24 -21.94 31.91
C GLY A 85 3.98 -23.25 32.21
N PHE A 86 4.73 -23.24 33.32
CA PHE A 86 5.67 -24.29 33.73
C PHE A 86 5.17 -25.10 34.94
N ASP A 87 3.88 -25.03 35.25
CA ASP A 87 3.27 -25.68 36.43
C ASP A 87 3.50 -27.20 36.47
N GLY A 88 3.69 -27.85 35.31
CA GLY A 88 4.00 -29.28 35.20
C GLY A 88 5.32 -29.67 35.86
N TYR A 89 6.33 -28.79 35.82
CA TYR A 89 7.61 -29.03 36.46
C TYR A 89 7.52 -29.01 38.00
N LEU A 90 6.67 -28.17 38.57
CA LEU A 90 6.56 -28.01 40.03
C LEU A 90 5.72 -29.09 40.69
N LYS A 91 4.65 -29.54 40.03
CA LYS A 91 3.67 -30.45 40.64
C LYS A 91 3.96 -31.92 40.40
N GLY A 92 4.94 -32.27 39.56
CA GLY A 92 5.24 -33.67 39.17
C GLY A 92 4.06 -34.39 38.50
N MET A 93 2.94 -33.69 38.28
CA MET A 93 1.78 -34.17 37.58
C MET A 93 2.00 -33.87 36.10
N VAL A 94 2.62 -34.84 35.42
CA VAL A 94 2.41 -35.00 33.98
C VAL A 94 0.93 -35.28 33.78
N ASN A 95 0.12 -34.23 33.69
CA ASN A 95 -1.29 -34.35 33.33
C ASN A 95 -1.32 -34.99 31.94
N SER A 96 -1.51 -36.31 31.92
CA SER A 96 -1.44 -37.23 30.77
C SER A 96 -2.44 -36.93 29.66
N ARG A 97 -3.31 -35.92 29.84
CA ARG A 97 -4.15 -35.43 28.77
C ARG A 97 -3.26 -34.66 27.80
N LYS A 98 -2.84 -35.33 26.72
CA LYS A 98 -2.29 -34.73 25.49
C LYS A 98 -3.25 -33.65 25.00
N MET A 99 -3.13 -32.45 25.55
CA MET A 99 -3.99 -31.34 25.22
C MET A 99 -3.42 -30.75 23.93
N GLN A 100 -4.08 -31.08 22.82
CA GLN A 100 -3.71 -30.63 21.49
C GLN A 100 -3.51 -29.12 21.50
N PHE A 101 -2.45 -28.64 20.84
CA PHE A 101 -2.26 -27.20 20.66
C PHE A 101 -3.20 -26.70 19.58
N SER A 102 -3.70 -25.48 19.78
CA SER A 102 -4.60 -24.79 18.86
C SER A 102 -3.84 -23.72 18.09
N GLU A 103 -4.37 -23.25 16.96
CA GLU A 103 -3.85 -22.06 16.27
C GLU A 103 -3.80 -20.83 17.18
N SER A 104 -4.68 -20.75 18.18
CA SER A 104 -4.66 -19.69 19.18
C SER A 104 -3.41 -19.69 20.07
N ASP A 105 -2.68 -20.81 20.15
CA ASP A 105 -1.48 -20.95 20.97
C ASP A 105 -0.21 -20.42 20.26
N ARG A 106 -0.32 -20.05 18.96
CA ARG A 106 0.78 -19.57 18.12
C ARG A 106 1.03 -18.07 18.27
N LEU A 107 1.40 -17.66 19.48
CA LEU A 107 1.48 -16.25 19.86
C LEU A 107 2.47 -15.43 19.02
N PHE A 108 3.58 -16.03 18.56
CA PHE A 108 4.58 -15.32 17.75
C PHE A 108 4.09 -15.15 16.32
N SER A 109 3.47 -16.15 15.72
CA SER A 109 2.80 -15.98 14.42
C SER A 109 1.69 -14.93 14.49
N LEU A 110 0.85 -14.98 15.52
CA LEU A 110 -0.24 -14.04 15.75
C LEU A 110 0.24 -12.61 16.09
N SER A 111 1.52 -12.42 16.40
CA SER A 111 2.12 -11.10 16.65
C SER A 111 2.36 -10.31 15.36
N SER A 112 2.36 -10.97 14.20
CA SER A 112 2.45 -10.30 12.90
C SER A 112 1.07 -10.12 12.27
N VAL A 113 0.76 -8.89 11.86
CA VAL A 113 -0.48 -8.58 11.13
C VAL A 113 -0.48 -9.20 9.74
N SER A 114 0.68 -9.27 9.08
CA SER A 114 0.83 -9.85 7.74
C SER A 114 0.83 -11.38 7.73
N TYR A 115 1.07 -12.03 8.87
CA TYR A 115 1.12 -13.49 8.97
C TYR A 115 -0.15 -14.17 8.43
N SER A 116 -1.33 -13.60 8.70
CA SER A 116 -2.60 -14.20 8.24
C SER A 116 -2.76 -14.25 6.71
N GLU A 117 -2.08 -13.35 5.99
CA GLU A 117 -2.06 -13.27 4.53
C GLU A 117 -1.03 -14.26 3.94
N THR A 118 0.10 -14.48 4.62
CA THR A 118 1.24 -15.28 4.14
C THR A 118 1.18 -16.74 4.57
N ALA A 119 0.61 -17.05 5.74
CA ALA A 119 0.60 -18.38 6.35
C ALA A 119 -0.48 -19.34 5.85
N GLN A 120 -1.17 -18.98 4.77
CA GLN A 120 -2.18 -19.83 4.14
C GLN A 120 -1.72 -20.35 2.77
N PRO A 121 -0.58 -21.06 2.62
CA PRO A 121 -0.35 -21.83 1.40
C PRO A 121 -1.25 -23.09 1.33
N ASP A 122 -1.75 -23.60 2.47
CA ASP A 122 -2.44 -24.91 2.52
C ASP A 122 -3.98 -24.84 2.65
N LYS A 123 -4.57 -23.63 2.78
CA LYS A 123 -6.05 -23.45 2.82
C LYS A 123 -6.69 -23.17 1.47
N GLU A 124 -6.03 -23.50 0.36
CA GLU A 124 -6.68 -23.52 -0.95
C GLU A 124 -7.80 -24.59 -1.06
N ALA A 125 -7.95 -25.47 -0.07
CA ALA A 125 -8.97 -26.51 -0.06
C ALA A 125 -9.95 -26.42 1.12
N LYS A 126 -10.53 -25.26 1.47
CA LYS A 126 -11.94 -25.10 1.91
C LYS A 126 -12.39 -23.65 1.78
N GLY A 127 -13.16 -23.38 0.72
CA GLY A 127 -13.68 -22.05 0.39
C GLY A 127 -14.51 -21.45 1.53
N SER A 128 -14.07 -20.28 2.01
CA SER A 128 -14.96 -19.32 2.65
C SER A 128 -15.43 -18.34 1.57
N THR A 129 -16.63 -18.55 1.06
CA THR A 129 -17.29 -17.61 0.14
C THR A 129 -17.72 -16.37 0.92
N LYS A 130 -16.82 -15.41 1.11
CA LYS A 130 -17.24 -14.01 1.33
C LYS A 130 -17.71 -13.48 -0.03
N LYS A 131 -19.04 -13.31 -0.16
CA LYS A 131 -19.68 -12.64 -1.30
C LYS A 131 -19.02 -11.27 -1.55
N ARG A 132 -18.07 -11.21 -2.49
CA ARG A 132 -17.67 -9.95 -3.13
C ARG A 132 -18.68 -9.68 -4.23
N ARG A 133 -19.40 -8.55 -4.13
CA ARG A 133 -20.24 -8.01 -5.20
C ARG A 133 -19.35 -7.83 -6.44
N LYS A 134 -19.72 -8.49 -7.54
CA LYS A 134 -19.05 -8.41 -8.84
C LYS A 134 -19.35 -7.04 -9.45
N THR A 135 -18.41 -6.10 -9.33
CA THR A 135 -18.30 -4.98 -10.26
C THR A 135 -17.64 -5.53 -11.51
N ILE A 136 -18.41 -5.63 -12.58
CA ILE A 136 -17.95 -5.96 -13.92
C ILE A 136 -17.12 -4.75 -14.37
N ASP A 137 -15.83 -4.94 -14.58
CA ASP A 137 -15.04 -4.02 -15.42
C ASP A 137 -14.44 -4.87 -16.52
N GLU A 138 -15.01 -4.71 -17.71
CA GLU A 138 -14.62 -5.38 -18.93
C GLU A 138 -13.40 -4.69 -19.53
N GLY A 139 -12.57 -5.49 -20.20
CA GLY A 139 -11.26 -5.07 -20.66
C GLY A 139 -11.30 -3.89 -21.63
N ALA A 140 -10.35 -2.99 -21.44
CA ALA A 140 -9.98 -2.01 -22.45
C ALA A 140 -9.40 -2.75 -23.67
N SER A 141 -10.17 -2.83 -24.74
CA SER A 141 -9.68 -3.18 -26.08
C SER A 141 -8.88 -1.99 -26.60
N SER A 142 -7.58 -2.20 -26.84
CA SER A 142 -6.71 -1.25 -27.52
C SER A 142 -6.78 -1.49 -29.02
N ASP A 143 -7.40 -0.58 -29.77
CA ASP A 143 -7.23 -0.48 -31.21
C ASP A 143 -6.00 0.41 -31.51
N GLU A 144 -5.25 0.06 -32.56
CA GLU A 144 -3.89 0.55 -32.91
C GLU A 144 -3.75 2.06 -33.23
N ASP A 145 -4.81 2.88 -33.14
CA ASP A 145 -4.76 4.32 -33.44
C ASP A 145 -5.20 5.18 -32.24
N GLY A 146 -4.72 4.88 -31.04
CA GLY A 146 -4.54 5.84 -29.93
C GLY A 146 -5.72 6.70 -29.44
N ASN A 147 -6.96 6.45 -29.84
CA ASN A 147 -8.09 7.33 -29.52
C ASN A 147 -9.09 6.68 -28.54
N ILE A 148 -9.26 7.31 -27.37
CA ILE A 148 -10.18 6.87 -26.30
C ILE A 148 -11.56 7.43 -26.59
N THR A 149 -12.52 6.59 -26.98
CA THR A 149 -13.93 7.00 -27.11
C THR A 149 -14.67 6.81 -25.77
N PRO A 150 -15.44 7.79 -25.27
CA PRO A 150 -16.25 7.60 -24.08
C PRO A 150 -17.53 6.84 -24.41
N TYR A 151 -17.77 5.73 -23.72
CA TYR A 151 -18.98 4.93 -23.85
C TYR A 151 -20.21 5.66 -23.28
N ALA A 152 -21.29 5.75 -24.07
CA ALA A 152 -22.55 6.36 -23.67
C ALA A 152 -23.28 5.51 -22.61
N SER A 153 -23.28 5.96 -21.36
CA SER A 153 -23.94 5.26 -20.26
C SER A 153 -25.45 5.56 -20.22
N SER A 154 -26.27 4.55 -20.54
CA SER A 154 -27.74 4.62 -20.42
C SER A 154 -28.18 4.45 -18.96
N HIS A 155 -28.15 5.52 -18.17
CA HIS A 155 -28.77 5.53 -16.83
C HIS A 155 -30.26 5.86 -16.95
N LYS A 156 -31.14 4.86 -16.71
CA LYS A 156 -32.57 5.10 -16.49
C LYS A 156 -32.74 5.84 -15.15
N ARG A 157 -33.08 7.13 -15.19
CA ARG A 157 -33.46 7.89 -13.99
C ARG A 157 -34.79 7.34 -13.44
N ALA A 158 -34.77 6.76 -12.25
CA ALA A 158 -35.97 6.39 -11.53
C ALA A 158 -36.68 7.66 -11.03
N ARG A 159 -37.97 7.78 -11.35
CA ARG A 159 -38.84 8.87 -10.88
C ARG A 159 -39.22 8.58 -9.42
N VAL A 160 -38.87 9.49 -8.50
CA VAL A 160 -39.34 9.45 -7.11
C VAL A 160 -40.69 10.15 -7.04
N THR A 161 -41.74 9.43 -6.69
CA THR A 161 -43.06 9.98 -6.38
C THR A 161 -43.23 10.06 -4.87
N TYR A 162 -43.61 11.23 -4.35
CA TYR A 162 -44.10 11.37 -2.99
C TYR A 162 -45.61 11.10 -2.97
N ALA A 163 -46.07 10.35 -1.98
CA ALA A 163 -47.49 10.18 -1.68
C ALA A 163 -47.91 11.25 -0.66
N ASP A 164 -49.06 11.87 -0.92
CA ASP A 164 -49.79 12.81 -0.05
C ASP A 164 -50.53 12.07 1.07
#